data_AF-A0A2A2LK91-F1
#
_entry.id   AF-A0A2A2LK91-F1
#
_cell.length_a   1.000
_cell.length_b   1.000
_cell.length_c   1.000
_cell.angle_alpha   90.00
_cell.angle_beta   90.00
_cell.angle_gamma   90.00
#
_symmetry.space_group_name_H-M   'P 1'
#
loop_
_entity.id
_entity.type
_entity.pdbx_description
1 polymer ?
#
loop_
_entity_poly.entity_id
_entity_poly.type
_entity_poly.pdbx_seq_one_letter_code
_entity_poly.pdbx_strand_id
1 'polypeptide(L)'
;MKMGKVDNGEWLKSERRDSNSKFQADFLEERRIREIVKKHSQFIGYPIKLVVEKEREKEVEDDEAEETKEEEETEKKEGEVEAAEDEDKKKKTKKIKEKYNEDEELNKTKPIWTRNPDDISNEEYAEFYKSLSNDWEDHLAVKHFSVEGQLEFRALLFVPQRAPFDLFENKKSKNAIKLYVRRVFIMENCEELMPEYLNFIKGVVDSEDLPLNISREMLQQSKILKVIRKNLVKKCLELLDEIAEDKDNFKKFYEQFGKNIKVAFENLCKVIKDILEKKVEKVAVSNRLVSSPCCIVTSEYGWSANMERIMKAQALRDSSTMGYMAAKKHLEINPDHPIMKTLRDRVEADKNDKTVKDLVVLLFETALLSSGFTLEEPQSHATRIYRMIKLGLDLGDDEEPSSSAASGSCAAEAPKVEGAEEDASRMEEVD
;
A
#
# COMPACT_ATOMS: atom_id res chain seq x y z
N MET A 1 -21.77 31.95 21.19
CA MET A 1 -22.90 31.05 20.88
C MET A 1 -23.96 31.22 21.95
N LYS A 2 -25.23 31.23 21.55
CA LYS A 2 -26.38 31.17 22.46
C LYS A 2 -27.01 29.79 22.35
N MET A 3 -27.53 29.27 23.46
CA MET A 3 -28.19 27.97 23.52
C MET A 3 -29.54 28.14 24.19
N GLY A 4 -30.54 27.37 23.77
CA GLY A 4 -31.85 27.33 24.42
C GLY A 4 -32.51 25.97 24.26
N LYS A 5 -33.62 25.75 24.96
CA LYS A 5 -34.39 24.50 24.93
C LYS A 5 -35.63 24.64 24.06
N VAL A 6 -36.02 23.55 23.43
CA VAL A 6 -37.32 23.34 22.77
C VAL A 6 -37.96 22.09 23.36
N ASP A 7 -39.25 21.86 23.08
CA ASP A 7 -40.03 20.77 23.68
C ASP A 7 -39.34 19.40 23.59
N ASN A 8 -38.66 19.12 22.47
CA ASN A 8 -37.87 17.91 22.25
C ASN A 8 -36.45 18.24 21.73
N GLY A 9 -35.65 18.94 22.54
CA GLY A 9 -34.21 19.13 22.27
C GLY A 9 -33.68 20.50 22.65
N GLU A 10 -32.58 20.89 22.01
CA GLU A 10 -31.90 22.16 22.23
C GLU A 10 -31.58 22.82 20.89
N TRP A 11 -31.57 24.16 20.87
CA TRP A 11 -31.10 24.93 19.72
C TRP A 11 -29.82 25.67 20.08
N LEU A 12 -28.93 25.78 19.09
CA LEU A 12 -27.70 26.55 19.18
C LEU A 12 -27.70 27.63 18.10
N LYS A 13 -27.49 28.88 18.52
CA LYS A 13 -27.29 30.02 17.62
C LYS A 13 -25.85 30.51 17.71
N SER A 14 -25.12 30.40 16.62
CA SER A 14 -23.81 31.02 16.47
C SER A 14 -23.95 32.38 15.81
N GLU A 15 -23.52 33.44 16.48
CA GLU A 15 -23.45 34.79 15.92
C GLU A 15 -22.03 35.06 15.45
N ARG A 16 -21.86 35.61 14.24
CA ARG A 16 -20.54 36.00 13.71
C ARG A 16 -19.92 37.02 14.65
N ARG A 17 -18.63 36.84 14.97
CA ARG A 17 -17.87 37.78 15.80
C ARG A 17 -17.55 39.07 15.05
N ASP A 18 -17.42 38.99 13.73
CA ASP A 18 -17.16 40.11 12.84
C ASP A 18 -17.95 39.93 11.54
N SER A 19 -18.80 40.91 11.21
CA SER A 19 -19.63 40.90 10.00
C SER A 19 -18.83 41.03 8.71
N ASN A 20 -17.61 41.59 8.79
CA ASN A 20 -16.71 41.78 7.63
C ASN A 20 -15.71 40.63 7.43
N SER A 21 -15.68 39.64 8.34
CA SER A 21 -14.79 38.48 8.20
C SER A 21 -15.30 37.55 7.09
N LYS A 22 -14.62 37.59 5.93
CA LYS A 22 -14.86 36.65 4.81
C LYS A 22 -14.86 35.19 5.28
N PHE A 23 -13.89 34.81 6.10
CA PHE A 23 -13.79 33.45 6.65
C PHE A 23 -15.04 33.01 7.43
N GLN A 24 -15.68 33.90 8.19
CA GLN A 24 -16.92 33.57 8.90
C GLN A 24 -18.15 33.61 7.99
N ALA A 25 -18.11 34.41 6.92
CA ALA A 25 -19.16 34.43 5.90
C ALA A 25 -19.20 33.11 5.10
N ASP A 26 -18.06 32.45 4.89
CA ASP A 26 -18.00 31.16 4.20
C ASP A 26 -18.88 30.09 4.86
N PHE A 27 -19.07 30.12 6.18
CA PHE A 27 -19.93 29.15 6.90
C PHE A 27 -21.44 29.39 6.70
N LEU A 28 -21.83 30.46 6.00
CA LEU A 28 -23.20 30.69 5.55
C LEU A 28 -23.44 30.11 4.14
N GLU A 29 -22.37 29.79 3.41
CA GLU A 29 -22.49 29.15 2.10
C GLU A 29 -22.91 27.69 2.26
N GLU A 30 -23.96 27.31 1.54
CA GLU A 30 -24.44 25.92 1.49
C GLU A 30 -23.31 24.95 1.14
N ARG A 31 -22.50 25.29 0.14
CA ARG A 31 -21.35 24.49 -0.31
C ARG A 31 -20.40 24.17 0.85
N ARG A 32 -20.06 25.17 1.67
CA ARG A 32 -19.11 25.01 2.77
C ARG A 32 -19.67 24.12 3.88
N ILE A 33 -20.95 24.28 4.21
CA ILE A 33 -21.63 23.44 5.20
C ILE A 33 -21.64 21.98 4.72
N ARG A 34 -22.00 21.75 3.46
CA ARG A 34 -21.99 20.40 2.84
C ARG A 34 -20.60 19.76 2.89
N GLU A 35 -19.55 20.51 2.57
CA GLU A 35 -18.16 20.03 2.65
C GLU A 35 -17.78 19.60 4.06
N ILE A 36 -18.12 20.41 5.07
CA ILE A 36 -17.81 20.12 6.48
C ILE A 36 -18.56 18.87 6.96
N VAL A 37 -19.86 18.78 6.68
CA VAL A 37 -20.67 17.63 7.07
C VAL A 37 -20.19 16.36 6.37
N LYS A 38 -19.91 16.44 5.06
CA LYS A 38 -19.37 15.31 4.28
C LYS A 38 -18.01 14.85 4.80
N LYS A 39 -17.17 15.76 5.32
CA LYS A 39 -15.85 15.39 5.86
C LYS A 39 -15.94 14.80 7.27
N HIS A 40 -16.67 15.44 8.17
CA HIS A 40 -16.58 15.14 9.61
C HIS A 40 -17.74 14.32 10.17
N SER A 41 -18.90 14.37 9.54
CA SER A 41 -20.15 13.86 10.11
C SER A 41 -20.91 12.92 9.16
N GLN A 42 -20.26 12.44 8.10
CA GLN A 42 -20.89 11.57 7.09
C GLN A 42 -21.48 10.29 7.68
N PHE A 43 -20.88 9.74 8.74
CA PHE A 43 -21.24 8.44 9.30
C PHE A 43 -21.88 8.51 10.69
N ILE A 44 -22.38 9.68 11.07
CA ILE A 44 -23.18 9.83 12.29
C ILE A 44 -24.50 9.07 12.10
N GLY A 45 -24.92 8.32 13.11
CA GLY A 45 -26.10 7.45 13.04
C GLY A 45 -27.45 8.17 13.00
N TYR A 46 -27.47 9.48 13.26
CA TYR A 46 -28.68 10.30 13.21
C TYR A 46 -28.75 11.07 11.87
N PRO A 47 -29.93 11.23 11.26
CA PRO A 47 -30.10 12.06 10.06
C PRO A 47 -29.70 13.52 10.32
N ILE A 48 -28.82 14.05 9.48
CA ILE A 48 -28.36 15.45 9.48
C ILE A 48 -29.06 16.15 8.32
N LYS A 49 -29.95 17.10 8.65
CA LYS A 49 -30.71 17.88 7.67
C LYS A 49 -30.17 19.30 7.55
N LEU A 50 -30.12 19.82 6.34
CA LEU A 50 -29.81 21.21 6.05
C LEU A 50 -31.00 21.85 5.33
N VAL A 51 -31.44 22.99 5.84
CA VAL A 51 -32.45 23.82 5.16
C VAL A 51 -31.78 24.49 3.97
N VAL A 52 -32.25 24.19 2.76
CA VAL A 52 -31.74 24.77 1.51
C VAL A 52 -32.85 25.52 0.77
N GLU A 53 -32.47 26.61 0.11
CA GLU A 53 -33.39 27.41 -0.71
C GLU A 53 -33.34 26.88 -2.15
N LYS A 54 -34.49 26.41 -2.66
CA LYS A 54 -34.64 25.91 -4.03
C LYS A 54 -35.61 26.77 -4.83
N GLU A 55 -35.41 26.83 -6.14
CA GLU A 55 -36.31 27.50 -7.07
C GLU A 55 -37.18 26.48 -7.80
N ARG A 56 -38.48 26.73 -7.88
CA ARG A 56 -39.41 26.01 -8.78
C ARG A 56 -40.09 26.98 -9.73
N GLU A 57 -40.29 26.56 -10.98
CA GLU A 57 -41.12 27.29 -11.93
C GLU A 57 -42.58 26.99 -11.62
N LYS A 58 -43.35 28.02 -11.27
CA LYS A 58 -44.80 27.94 -11.13
C LYS A 58 -45.43 28.74 -12.27
N GLU A 59 -46.32 28.11 -13.01
CA GLU A 59 -47.15 28.79 -13.99
C GLU A 59 -48.26 29.53 -13.25
N VAL A 60 -48.32 30.85 -13.41
CA VAL A 60 -49.36 31.70 -12.84
C VAL A 60 -50.12 32.32 -14.02
N GLU A 61 -51.46 32.37 -13.91
CA GLU A 61 -52.29 33.03 -14.92
C GLU A 61 -52.00 34.53 -14.92
N ASP A 62 -51.92 35.12 -16.12
CA ASP A 62 -51.53 36.50 -16.33
C ASP A 62 -52.75 37.44 -16.28
N ASP A 63 -53.12 37.88 -15.08
CA ASP A 63 -54.30 38.74 -14.86
C ASP A 63 -54.20 40.12 -15.56
N GLU A 64 -53.00 40.62 -15.87
CA GLU A 64 -52.81 41.89 -16.61
C GLU A 64 -53.10 41.75 -18.13
N ALA A 65 -53.12 40.53 -18.66
CA ALA A 65 -53.48 40.27 -20.05
C ALA A 65 -55.00 40.08 -20.25
N GLU A 66 -55.78 40.00 -19.17
CA GLU A 66 -57.25 40.02 -19.22
C GLU A 66 -57.76 41.47 -19.39
N GLU A 67 -57.20 42.44 -18.66
CA GLU A 67 -57.64 43.85 -18.75
C GLU A 67 -57.45 44.47 -20.14
N THR A 68 -56.35 44.13 -20.84
CA THR A 68 -56.09 44.65 -22.20
C THR A 68 -56.96 44.00 -23.29
N LYS A 69 -57.58 42.85 -23.01
CA LYS A 69 -58.51 42.19 -23.95
C LYS A 69 -59.95 42.64 -23.77
N GLU A 70 -60.36 43.02 -22.55
CA GLU A 70 -61.69 43.59 -22.33
C GLU A 70 -61.85 44.95 -23.03
N GLU A 71 -60.79 45.78 -23.09
CA GLU A 71 -60.84 47.06 -23.81
C GLU A 71 -60.98 46.89 -25.34
N GLU A 72 -60.30 45.90 -25.96
CA GLU A 72 -60.42 45.63 -27.41
C GLU A 72 -61.78 45.01 -27.82
N GLU A 73 -62.45 44.25 -26.94
CA GLU A 73 -63.79 43.70 -27.23
C GLU A 73 -64.90 44.78 -27.16
N THR A 74 -64.69 45.88 -26.43
CA THR A 74 -65.66 47.00 -26.37
C THR A 74 -65.68 47.90 -27.61
N GLU A 75 -64.59 48.01 -28.39
CA GLU A 75 -64.56 48.86 -29.59
C GLU A 75 -65.10 48.18 -30.87
N LYS A 76 -65.30 46.85 -30.88
CA LYS A 76 -65.70 46.10 -32.09
C LYS A 76 -67.19 45.75 -32.20
N LYS A 77 -68.06 46.30 -31.35
CA LYS A 77 -69.52 46.07 -31.42
C LYS A 77 -70.31 47.22 -32.05
N GLU A 78 -69.92 47.63 -33.26
CA GLU A 78 -70.86 48.21 -34.23
C GLU A 78 -70.52 47.68 -35.64
N GLY A 79 -71.25 46.66 -36.10
CA GLY A 79 -71.28 46.29 -37.53
C GLY A 79 -71.18 44.79 -37.85
N GLU A 80 -72.36 44.16 -37.97
CA GLU A 80 -72.68 43.00 -38.81
C GLU A 80 -72.05 41.61 -38.57
N VAL A 81 -72.82 40.62 -39.03
CA VAL A 81 -72.90 39.21 -38.66
C VAL A 81 -72.13 38.34 -39.65
N GLU A 82 -71.35 37.36 -39.20
CA GLU A 82 -71.36 35.95 -39.69
C GLU A 82 -70.25 35.06 -39.11
N ALA A 83 -70.60 33.76 -39.00
CA ALA A 83 -69.79 32.56 -38.85
C ALA A 83 -68.98 32.32 -37.55
N ALA A 84 -69.37 31.25 -36.87
CA ALA A 84 -68.67 30.64 -35.75
C ALA A 84 -67.47 29.80 -36.21
N GLU A 85 -66.28 30.07 -35.65
CA GLU A 85 -65.24 29.07 -35.42
C GLU A 85 -64.81 29.18 -33.95
N ASP A 86 -64.86 28.05 -33.25
CA ASP A 86 -64.50 27.87 -31.83
C ASP A 86 -62.96 27.87 -31.72
N GLU A 87 -62.34 29.05 -31.53
CA GLU A 87 -60.94 29.14 -31.13
C GLU A 87 -60.82 29.00 -29.60
N ASP A 88 -60.30 27.85 -29.18
CA ASP A 88 -59.87 27.53 -27.82
C ASP A 88 -58.93 28.64 -27.27
N LYS A 89 -59.48 29.59 -26.48
CA LYS A 89 -58.73 30.68 -25.83
C LYS A 89 -57.75 30.08 -24.81
N LYS A 90 -56.55 29.74 -25.26
CA LYS A 90 -55.43 29.33 -24.40
C LYS A 90 -55.01 30.52 -23.52
N LYS A 91 -55.35 30.48 -22.22
CA LYS A 91 -54.87 31.45 -21.22
C LYS A 91 -53.34 31.55 -21.28
N LYS A 92 -52.81 32.77 -21.37
CA LYS A 92 -51.36 33.02 -21.31
C LYS A 92 -50.91 32.82 -19.86
N THR A 93 -50.08 31.81 -19.62
CA THR A 93 -49.45 31.56 -18.33
C THR A 93 -48.07 32.21 -18.30
N LYS A 94 -47.79 33.01 -17.27
CA LYS A 94 -46.44 33.52 -16.98
C LYS A 94 -45.73 32.53 -16.06
N LYS A 95 -44.49 32.16 -16.41
CA LYS A 95 -43.64 31.33 -15.55
C LYS A 95 -42.94 32.21 -14.51
N ILE A 96 -43.31 32.05 -13.24
CA ILE A 96 -42.69 32.76 -12.12
C ILE A 96 -41.80 31.77 -11.36
N LYS A 97 -40.58 32.21 -11.01
CA LYS A 97 -39.66 31.43 -10.17
C LYS A 97 -40.02 31.66 -8.70
N GLU A 98 -40.57 30.65 -8.05
CA GLU A 98 -40.89 30.66 -6.62
C GLU A 98 -39.74 30.01 -5.83
N LYS A 99 -39.21 30.73 -4.83
CA LYS A 99 -38.20 30.22 -3.89
C LYS A 99 -38.89 29.56 -2.71
N TYR A 100 -38.51 28.34 -2.38
CA TYR A 100 -39.00 27.61 -1.21
C TYR A 100 -37.84 26.97 -0.44
N ASN A 101 -38.06 26.77 0.86
CA ASN A 101 -37.11 26.07 1.72
C ASN A 101 -37.45 24.59 1.81
N GLU A 102 -36.45 23.73 1.69
CA GLU A 102 -36.58 22.28 1.85
C GLU A 102 -35.51 21.74 2.79
N ASP A 103 -35.87 20.76 3.61
CA ASP A 103 -34.92 20.00 4.42
C ASP A 103 -34.26 18.92 3.58
N GLU A 104 -32.97 19.07 3.30
CA GLU A 104 -32.19 18.05 2.61
C GLU A 104 -31.32 17.25 3.58
N GLU A 105 -31.45 15.92 3.55
CA GLU A 105 -30.60 15.01 4.33
C GLU A 105 -29.21 14.85 3.69
N LEU A 106 -28.17 15.16 4.46
CA LEU A 106 -26.78 15.20 3.98
C LEU A 106 -26.03 13.86 4.13
N ASN A 107 -26.34 13.05 5.14
CA ASN A 107 -25.59 11.84 5.51
C ASN A 107 -26.31 10.54 5.15
N LYS A 108 -26.78 10.42 3.91
CA LYS A 108 -27.50 9.22 3.43
C LYS A 108 -26.62 7.96 3.38
N THR A 109 -25.30 8.12 3.25
CA THR A 109 -24.35 7.00 3.16
C THR A 109 -24.16 6.36 4.54
N LYS A 110 -24.64 5.13 4.71
CA LYS A 110 -24.47 4.39 5.97
C LYS A 110 -23.08 3.76 6.08
N PRO A 111 -22.51 3.64 7.29
CA PRO A 111 -21.22 3.02 7.49
C PRO A 111 -21.30 1.49 7.32
N ILE A 112 -20.74 0.98 6.22
CA ILE A 112 -20.82 -0.46 5.88
C ILE A 112 -20.01 -1.33 6.86
N TRP A 113 -18.87 -0.85 7.37
CA TRP A 113 -18.01 -1.61 8.30
C TRP A 113 -18.67 -1.91 9.66
N THR A 114 -19.85 -1.35 9.93
CA THR A 114 -20.60 -1.62 11.17
C THR A 114 -21.52 -2.85 11.06
N ARG A 115 -21.83 -3.28 9.83
CA ARG A 115 -22.67 -4.44 9.52
C ARG A 115 -21.83 -5.72 9.47
N ASN A 116 -22.49 -6.86 9.53
CA ASN A 116 -21.86 -8.17 9.34
C ASN A 116 -21.38 -8.32 7.88
N PRO A 117 -20.12 -8.70 7.62
CA PRO A 117 -19.60 -8.93 6.27
C PRO A 117 -20.47 -9.82 5.38
N ASP A 118 -21.10 -10.86 5.95
CA ASP A 118 -21.90 -11.84 5.21
C ASP A 118 -23.23 -11.28 4.69
N ASP A 119 -23.72 -10.20 5.29
CA ASP A 119 -24.98 -9.55 4.95
C ASP A 119 -24.80 -8.37 3.98
N ILE A 120 -23.61 -8.21 3.40
CA ILE A 120 -23.27 -7.10 2.51
C ILE A 120 -22.95 -7.63 1.12
N SER A 121 -23.69 -7.14 0.12
CA SER A 121 -23.44 -7.55 -1.26
C SER A 121 -22.23 -6.82 -1.86
N ASN A 122 -21.69 -7.35 -2.95
CA ASN A 122 -20.56 -6.72 -3.64
C ASN A 122 -20.95 -5.37 -4.26
N GLU A 123 -22.21 -5.21 -4.67
CA GLU A 123 -22.74 -3.94 -5.17
C GLU A 123 -22.73 -2.86 -4.09
N GLU A 124 -23.10 -3.20 -2.84
CA GLU A 124 -23.05 -2.27 -1.71
C GLU A 124 -21.60 -1.83 -1.41
N TYR A 125 -20.63 -2.76 -1.47
CA TYR A 125 -19.21 -2.42 -1.34
C TYR A 125 -18.73 -1.51 -2.48
N ALA A 126 -19.16 -1.76 -3.72
CA ALA A 126 -18.80 -0.95 -4.88
C ALA A 126 -19.35 0.47 -4.79
N GLU A 127 -20.62 0.63 -4.42
CA GLU A 127 -21.24 1.94 -4.20
C GLU A 127 -20.52 2.72 -3.08
N PHE A 128 -20.19 2.04 -1.99
CA PHE A 128 -19.44 2.63 -0.91
C PHE A 128 -18.03 3.05 -1.34
N TYR A 129 -17.30 2.21 -2.08
CA TYR A 129 -15.99 2.53 -2.63
C TYR A 129 -16.03 3.79 -3.51
N LYS A 130 -17.00 3.90 -4.42
CA LYS A 130 -17.20 5.09 -5.28
C LYS A 130 -17.42 6.34 -4.43
N SER A 131 -18.28 6.24 -3.41
CA SER A 131 -18.56 7.35 -2.50
C SER A 131 -17.35 7.79 -1.66
N LEU A 132 -16.51 6.82 -1.27
CA LEU A 132 -15.34 7.03 -0.43
C LEU A 132 -14.18 7.67 -1.22
N SER A 133 -13.97 7.18 -2.43
CA SER A 133 -12.77 7.44 -3.23
C SER A 133 -12.97 8.45 -4.37
N ASN A 134 -14.21 8.86 -4.63
CA ASN A 134 -14.61 9.64 -5.81
C ASN A 134 -14.16 9.00 -7.14
N ASP A 135 -14.06 7.68 -7.16
CA ASP A 135 -13.83 6.88 -8.35
C ASP A 135 -15.17 6.58 -9.03
N TRP A 136 -15.17 6.50 -10.35
CA TRP A 136 -16.35 6.14 -11.14
C TRP A 136 -16.38 4.64 -11.47
N GLU A 137 -15.23 3.97 -11.40
CA GLU A 137 -15.12 2.51 -11.52
C GLU A 137 -15.35 1.81 -10.17
N ASP A 138 -15.68 0.53 -10.23
CA ASP A 138 -15.75 -0.33 -9.05
C ASP A 138 -14.35 -0.66 -8.53
N HIS A 139 -14.25 -1.17 -7.31
CA HIS A 139 -13.00 -1.74 -6.80
C HIS A 139 -12.68 -3.06 -7.52
N LEU A 140 -11.40 -3.44 -7.54
CA LEU A 140 -10.98 -4.77 -8.00
C LEU A 140 -11.30 -5.82 -6.94
N ALA A 141 -10.99 -5.52 -5.68
CA ALA A 141 -11.19 -6.41 -4.56
C ALA A 141 -11.39 -5.62 -3.26
N VAL A 142 -12.08 -6.23 -2.31
CA VAL A 142 -12.38 -5.66 -1.00
C VAL A 142 -12.04 -6.66 0.10
N LYS A 143 -11.50 -6.17 1.22
CA LYS A 143 -11.32 -6.93 2.45
C LYS A 143 -12.01 -6.22 3.60
N HIS A 144 -12.99 -6.89 4.19
CA HIS A 144 -13.67 -6.47 5.41
C HIS A 144 -13.19 -7.32 6.59
N PHE A 145 -12.72 -6.70 7.65
CA PHE A 145 -12.33 -7.40 8.86
C PHE A 145 -12.49 -6.55 10.12
N SER A 146 -12.61 -7.22 11.26
CA SER A 146 -12.51 -6.64 12.59
C SER A 146 -11.30 -7.22 13.32
N VAL A 147 -10.75 -6.44 14.25
CA VAL A 147 -9.76 -6.89 15.21
C VAL A 147 -10.33 -6.66 16.59
N GLU A 148 -10.39 -7.72 17.38
CA GLU A 148 -10.86 -7.71 18.77
C GLU A 148 -9.67 -7.90 19.72
N GLY A 149 -9.76 -7.36 20.94
CA GLY A 149 -8.72 -7.50 21.97
C GLY A 149 -8.41 -6.17 22.67
N GLN A 150 -7.13 -5.93 22.98
CA GLN A 150 -6.71 -4.68 23.63
C GLN A 150 -6.95 -3.44 22.76
N LEU A 151 -6.93 -3.60 21.44
CA LEU A 151 -7.25 -2.54 20.49
C LEU A 151 -8.35 -3.06 19.57
N GLU A 152 -9.55 -2.52 19.72
CA GLU A 152 -10.69 -2.88 18.90
C GLU A 152 -10.85 -1.89 17.74
N PHE A 153 -10.87 -2.41 16.52
CA PHE A 153 -11.21 -1.62 15.33
C PHE A 153 -11.79 -2.48 14.23
N ARG A 154 -12.55 -1.84 13.35
CA ARG A 154 -13.08 -2.43 12.12
C ARG A 154 -12.48 -1.71 10.93
N ALA A 155 -12.22 -2.43 9.85
CA ALA A 155 -11.60 -1.86 8.68
C ALA A 155 -12.17 -2.43 7.38
N LEU A 156 -12.21 -1.56 6.38
CA LEU A 156 -12.49 -1.88 4.98
C LEU A 156 -11.32 -1.42 4.13
N LEU A 157 -10.74 -2.36 3.40
CA LEU A 157 -9.62 -2.12 2.48
C LEU A 157 -10.06 -2.45 1.06
N PHE A 158 -9.73 -1.57 0.13
CA PHE A 158 -10.09 -1.67 -1.27
C PHE A 158 -8.84 -1.59 -2.14
N VAL A 159 -8.74 -2.51 -3.10
CA VAL A 159 -7.79 -2.43 -4.21
C VAL A 159 -8.51 -1.78 -5.39
N PRO A 160 -8.07 -0.60 -5.88
CA PRO A 160 -8.64 0.02 -7.08
C PRO A 160 -8.44 -0.85 -8.32
N GLN A 161 -9.32 -0.74 -9.33
CA GLN A 161 -9.10 -1.41 -10.62
C GLN A 161 -7.95 -0.81 -11.42
N ARG A 162 -7.70 0.49 -11.28
CA ARG A 162 -6.63 1.20 -11.98
C ARG A 162 -5.73 1.95 -11.00
N ALA A 163 -4.44 1.97 -11.31
CA ALA A 163 -3.51 2.79 -10.58
C ALA A 163 -3.79 4.29 -10.88
N PRO A 164 -3.84 5.16 -9.86
CA PRO A 164 -3.95 6.59 -10.09
C PRO A 164 -2.68 7.10 -10.80
N PHE A 165 -2.84 8.09 -11.69
CA PHE A 165 -1.74 8.59 -12.52
C PHE A 165 -0.60 9.20 -11.69
N ASP A 166 -0.88 9.66 -10.47
CA ASP A 166 0.04 10.30 -9.55
C ASP A 166 0.57 9.37 -8.44
N LEU A 167 0.40 8.05 -8.55
CA LEU A 167 0.76 7.07 -7.51
C LEU A 167 2.22 7.14 -7.01
N PHE A 168 3.15 7.54 -7.88
CA PHE A 168 4.59 7.62 -7.59
C PHE A 168 5.10 9.07 -7.47
N GLU A 169 4.20 10.06 -7.37
CA GLU A 169 4.60 11.45 -7.14
C GLU A 169 4.96 11.70 -5.68
N ASN A 170 6.26 11.90 -5.40
CA ASN A 170 6.79 12.10 -4.03
C ASN A 170 6.27 13.36 -3.28
N LYS A 171 5.52 14.26 -3.94
CA LYS A 171 5.11 15.56 -3.39
C LYS A 171 3.68 15.58 -2.82
N LYS A 172 2.87 14.56 -3.06
CA LYS A 172 1.48 14.51 -2.60
C LYS A 172 1.32 13.57 -1.42
N SER A 173 0.18 13.73 -0.75
CA SER A 173 -0.28 12.82 0.30
C SER A 173 -0.15 11.37 -0.17
N LYS A 174 0.45 10.54 0.68
CA LYS A 174 0.81 9.17 0.33
C LYS A 174 -0.30 8.16 0.58
N ASN A 175 -1.25 8.39 1.50
CA ASN A 175 -2.12 7.29 1.99
C ASN A 175 -3.62 7.63 1.90
N ALA A 176 -4.39 6.83 1.15
CA ALA A 176 -5.83 7.01 0.96
C ALA A 176 -6.71 6.35 2.04
N ILE A 177 -6.14 5.98 3.19
CA ILE A 177 -6.88 5.39 4.31
C ILE A 177 -7.34 6.49 5.26
N LYS A 178 -8.65 6.53 5.49
CA LYS A 178 -9.29 7.46 6.42
C LYS A 178 -9.49 6.78 7.77
N LEU A 179 -9.03 7.46 8.83
CA LEU A 179 -9.15 7.01 10.21
C LEU A 179 -10.34 7.71 10.89
N TYR A 180 -11.21 6.90 11.45
CA TYR A 180 -12.38 7.30 12.21
C TYR A 180 -12.26 6.81 13.65
N VAL A 181 -12.84 7.58 14.56
CA VAL A 181 -13.05 7.17 15.94
C VAL A 181 -14.51 7.36 16.26
N ARG A 182 -15.21 6.28 16.63
CA ARG A 182 -16.66 6.28 16.87
C ARG A 182 -17.43 6.88 15.70
N ARG A 183 -17.06 6.53 14.47
CA ARG A 183 -17.63 7.05 13.22
C ARG A 183 -17.40 8.55 12.95
N VAL A 184 -16.55 9.22 13.75
CA VAL A 184 -16.14 10.61 13.53
C VAL A 184 -14.79 10.62 12.83
N PHE A 185 -14.69 11.37 11.73
CA PHE A 185 -13.45 11.49 10.98
C PHE A 185 -12.38 12.21 11.81
N ILE A 186 -11.20 11.60 11.94
CA ILE A 186 -10.07 12.14 12.69
C ILE A 186 -8.99 12.64 11.74
N MET A 187 -8.47 11.74 10.90
CA MET A 187 -7.39 12.05 9.99
C MET A 187 -7.43 11.19 8.74
N GLU A 188 -6.90 11.75 7.66
CA GLU A 188 -6.54 11.05 6.43
C GLU A 188 -5.03 11.13 6.27
N ASN A 189 -4.45 10.34 5.35
CA ASN A 189 -3.06 10.49 4.94
C ASN A 189 -2.02 10.16 6.02
N CYS A 190 -2.35 9.25 6.94
CA CYS A 190 -1.42 8.84 7.98
C CYS A 190 -0.34 7.90 7.40
N GLU A 191 0.87 8.42 7.17
CA GLU A 191 2.04 7.65 6.69
C GLU A 191 2.37 6.46 7.61
N GLU A 192 2.02 6.54 8.91
CA GLU A 192 2.26 5.47 9.86
C GLU A 192 1.31 4.28 9.73
N LEU A 193 0.15 4.42 9.05
CA LEU A 193 -0.86 3.35 8.92
C LEU A 193 -0.55 2.34 7.83
N MET A 194 0.12 2.75 6.75
CA MET A 194 0.36 1.90 5.59
C MET A 194 1.76 2.17 5.02
N PRO A 195 2.56 1.14 4.72
CA PRO A 195 3.84 1.31 4.05
C PRO A 195 3.66 1.84 2.62
N GLU A 196 4.72 2.47 2.11
CA GLU A 196 4.75 3.12 0.79
C GLU A 196 4.38 2.17 -0.36
N TYR A 197 4.76 0.90 -0.29
CA TYR A 197 4.43 -0.07 -1.33
C TYR A 197 2.95 -0.51 -1.35
N LEU A 198 2.15 -0.17 -0.34
CA LEU A 198 0.70 -0.41 -0.30
C LEU A 198 -0.10 0.91 -0.34
N ASN A 199 0.52 2.00 -0.75
CA ASN A 199 -0.10 3.33 -0.81
C ASN A 199 -1.34 3.42 -1.74
N PHE A 200 -1.47 2.49 -2.68
CA PHE A 200 -2.62 2.38 -3.58
C PHE A 200 -3.89 1.86 -2.90
N ILE A 201 -3.78 1.23 -1.72
CA ILE A 201 -4.92 0.72 -0.98
C ILE A 201 -5.74 1.89 -0.44
N LYS A 202 -7.02 1.92 -0.80
CA LYS A 202 -8.00 2.88 -0.26
C LYS A 202 -8.79 2.21 0.85
N GLY A 203 -9.24 2.97 1.85
CA GLY A 203 -10.01 2.33 2.90
C GLY A 203 -10.42 3.21 4.06
N VAL A 204 -11.07 2.56 5.00
CA VAL A 204 -11.54 3.14 6.25
C VAL A 204 -11.09 2.25 7.40
N VAL A 205 -10.62 2.88 8.47
CA VAL A 205 -10.36 2.25 9.76
C VAL A 205 -11.19 2.99 10.79
N ASP A 206 -12.05 2.30 11.53
CA ASP A 206 -12.86 2.89 12.61
C ASP A 206 -12.60 2.16 13.91
N SER A 207 -12.28 2.90 14.96
CA SER A 207 -12.01 2.36 16.29
C SER A 207 -12.88 3.04 17.34
N GLU A 208 -13.32 2.29 18.33
CA GLU A 208 -14.18 2.82 19.41
C GLU A 208 -13.36 3.47 20.55
N ASP A 209 -12.08 3.10 20.67
CA ASP A 209 -11.22 3.44 21.80
C ASP A 209 -9.79 3.80 21.37
N LEU A 210 -9.64 5.00 20.80
CA LEU A 210 -8.32 5.61 20.54
C LEU A 210 -8.10 6.86 21.40
N PRO A 211 -6.92 6.99 22.05
CA PRO A 211 -6.56 8.18 22.82
C PRO A 211 -6.26 9.35 21.87
N LEU A 212 -7.27 10.19 21.67
CA LEU A 212 -7.20 11.40 20.86
C LEU A 212 -6.59 12.56 21.66
N ASN A 213 -5.89 13.44 20.94
CA ASN A 213 -5.48 14.71 21.52
C ASN A 213 -6.68 15.64 21.77
N ILE A 214 -6.44 16.78 22.43
CA ILE A 214 -7.50 17.75 22.75
C ILE A 214 -8.20 18.27 21.48
N SER A 215 -7.46 18.42 20.36
CA SER A 215 -8.05 18.89 19.10
C SER A 215 -8.88 17.83 18.36
N ARG A 216 -8.74 16.54 18.72
CA ARG A 216 -9.31 15.38 18.01
C ARG A 216 -8.90 15.27 16.54
N GLU A 217 -7.76 15.86 16.18
CA GLU A 217 -7.21 15.80 14.82
C GLU A 217 -5.94 14.95 14.75
N MET A 218 -5.30 14.68 15.89
CA MET A 218 -4.10 13.86 15.97
C MET A 218 -4.19 12.86 17.12
N LEU A 219 -3.57 11.70 16.92
CA LEU A 219 -3.41 10.68 17.96
C LEU A 219 -2.25 11.05 18.88
N GLN A 220 -2.42 10.83 20.19
CA GLN A 220 -1.37 11.14 21.18
C GLN A 220 -0.23 10.11 21.20
N GLN A 221 -0.47 8.87 20.75
CA GLN A 221 0.50 7.77 20.85
C GLN A 221 0.73 7.06 19.51
N SER A 222 1.97 7.08 19.02
CA SER A 222 2.38 6.41 17.77
C SER A 222 2.47 4.88 17.88
N LYS A 223 2.57 4.31 19.08
CA LYS A 223 2.66 2.85 19.27
C LYS A 223 1.41 2.12 18.78
N ILE A 224 0.22 2.70 18.99
CA ILE A 224 -1.05 2.11 18.56
C ILE A 224 -1.10 2.06 17.03
N LEU A 225 -0.68 3.13 16.36
CA LEU A 225 -0.62 3.18 14.89
C LEU A 225 0.27 2.09 14.31
N LYS A 226 1.41 1.77 14.96
CA LYS A 226 2.26 0.65 14.54
C LYS A 226 1.55 -0.71 14.64
N VAL A 227 0.72 -0.92 15.66
CA VAL A 227 -0.08 -2.16 15.81
C VAL A 227 -1.15 -2.23 14.73
N ILE A 228 -1.88 -1.13 14.49
CA ILE A 228 -2.88 -1.03 13.41
C ILE A 228 -2.20 -1.32 12.07
N ARG A 229 -1.07 -0.68 11.77
CA ARG A 229 -0.30 -0.91 10.54
C ARG A 229 0.07 -2.37 10.34
N LYS A 230 0.56 -3.07 11.37
CA LYS A 230 0.89 -4.51 11.26
C LYS A 230 -0.33 -5.34 10.85
N ASN A 231 -1.49 -5.07 11.46
CA ASN A 231 -2.73 -5.77 11.12
C ASN A 231 -3.24 -5.41 9.71
N LEU A 232 -3.21 -4.13 9.33
CA LEU A 232 -3.60 -3.68 7.99
C LEU A 232 -2.71 -4.32 6.93
N VAL A 233 -1.38 -4.28 7.10
CA VAL A 233 -0.43 -4.90 6.17
C VAL A 233 -0.69 -6.40 6.04
N LYS A 234 -0.90 -7.10 7.15
CA LYS A 234 -1.21 -8.53 7.13
C LYS A 234 -2.48 -8.80 6.31
N LYS A 235 -3.56 -8.06 6.54
CA LYS A 235 -4.83 -8.21 5.81
C LYS A 235 -4.75 -7.78 4.35
N CYS A 236 -3.93 -6.79 4.02
CA CYS A 236 -3.61 -6.45 2.63
C CYS A 236 -2.93 -7.63 1.93
N LEU A 237 -1.91 -8.23 2.55
CA LEU A 237 -1.20 -9.36 1.95
C LEU A 237 -2.12 -10.57 1.76
N GLU A 238 -2.97 -10.89 2.74
CA GLU A 238 -4.01 -11.93 2.60
C GLU A 238 -4.95 -11.62 1.40
N LEU A 239 -5.39 -10.36 1.25
CA LEU A 239 -6.20 -9.94 0.10
C LEU A 239 -5.46 -10.09 -1.23
N LEU A 240 -4.17 -9.77 -1.28
CA LEU A 240 -3.36 -9.92 -2.49
C LEU A 240 -3.14 -11.40 -2.85
N ASP A 241 -2.98 -12.27 -1.85
CA ASP A 241 -2.90 -13.72 -2.06
C ASP A 241 -4.23 -14.27 -2.60
N GLU A 242 -5.38 -13.82 -2.09
CA GLU A 242 -6.71 -14.16 -2.63
C GLU A 242 -6.90 -13.68 -4.07
N ILE A 243 -6.42 -12.48 -4.41
CA ILE A 243 -6.41 -11.99 -5.81
C ILE A 243 -5.52 -12.88 -6.68
N ALA A 244 -4.42 -13.42 -6.15
CA ALA A 244 -3.50 -14.27 -6.88
C ALA A 244 -4.06 -15.65 -7.23
N GLU A 245 -5.07 -16.13 -6.50
CA GLU A 245 -5.78 -17.37 -6.82
C GLU A 245 -6.59 -17.26 -8.12
N ASP A 246 -7.11 -16.07 -8.43
CA ASP A 246 -7.80 -15.76 -9.68
C ASP A 246 -6.82 -15.19 -10.71
N LYS A 247 -6.49 -16.01 -11.72
CA LYS A 247 -5.51 -15.65 -12.76
C LYS A 247 -5.89 -14.38 -13.54
N ASP A 248 -7.16 -14.14 -13.80
CA ASP A 248 -7.60 -12.99 -14.60
C ASP A 248 -7.56 -11.71 -13.79
N ASN A 249 -8.00 -11.77 -12.53
CA ASN A 249 -7.91 -10.63 -11.62
C ASN A 249 -6.46 -10.34 -11.20
N PHE A 250 -5.64 -11.36 -10.99
CA PHE A 250 -4.22 -11.21 -10.72
C PHE A 250 -3.49 -10.52 -11.89
N LYS A 251 -3.81 -10.90 -13.14
CA LYS A 251 -3.21 -10.25 -14.31
C LYS A 251 -3.54 -8.75 -14.34
N LYS A 252 -4.81 -8.39 -14.15
CA LYS A 252 -5.24 -6.98 -14.07
C LYS A 252 -4.54 -6.24 -12.93
N PHE A 253 -4.46 -6.85 -11.75
CA PHE A 253 -3.76 -6.30 -10.60
C PHE A 253 -2.28 -6.06 -10.90
N TYR A 254 -1.59 -7.07 -11.42
CA TYR A 254 -0.14 -7.02 -11.66
C TYR A 254 0.23 -6.01 -12.76
N GLU A 255 -0.61 -5.85 -13.79
CA GLU A 255 -0.43 -4.82 -14.82
C GLU A 255 -0.48 -3.40 -14.22
N GLN A 256 -1.35 -3.16 -13.24
CA GLN A 256 -1.53 -1.85 -12.62
C GLN A 256 -0.56 -1.58 -11.47
N PHE A 257 -0.32 -2.57 -10.60
CA PHE A 257 0.39 -2.41 -9.32
C PHE A 257 1.67 -3.27 -9.21
N GLY A 258 2.08 -3.97 -10.26
CA GLY A 258 3.32 -4.76 -10.25
C GLY A 258 4.57 -3.93 -9.96
N LYS A 259 4.55 -2.62 -10.25
CA LYS A 259 5.60 -1.68 -9.84
C LYS A 259 5.66 -1.50 -8.32
N ASN A 260 4.52 -1.43 -7.64
CA ASN A 260 4.45 -1.30 -6.18
C ASN A 260 5.08 -2.52 -5.49
N ILE A 261 4.89 -3.73 -6.03
CA ILE A 261 5.55 -4.94 -5.53
C ILE A 261 7.07 -4.81 -5.63
N LYS A 262 7.60 -4.25 -6.72
CA LYS A 262 9.04 -4.01 -6.88
C LYS A 262 9.55 -2.96 -5.89
N VAL A 263 8.77 -1.90 -5.63
CA VAL A 263 9.09 -0.88 -4.62
C VAL A 263 9.18 -1.49 -3.22
N ALA A 264 8.35 -2.49 -2.89
CA ALA A 264 8.41 -3.19 -1.60
C ALA A 264 9.79 -3.78 -1.26
N PHE A 265 10.56 -4.16 -2.28
CA PHE A 265 11.90 -4.71 -2.12
C PHE A 265 13.02 -3.73 -2.47
N GLU A 266 12.71 -2.50 -2.89
CA GLU A 266 13.71 -1.52 -3.31
C GLU A 266 14.66 -1.13 -2.18
N ASN A 267 14.12 -0.92 -0.97
CA ASN A 267 14.94 -0.64 0.22
C ASN A 267 15.85 -1.83 0.57
N LEU A 268 15.36 -3.07 0.45
CA LEU A 268 16.19 -4.26 0.63
C LEU A 268 17.30 -4.32 -0.43
N CYS A 269 16.99 -4.09 -1.71
CA CYS A 269 17.98 -4.05 -2.79
C CYS A 269 19.08 -3.01 -2.54
N LYS A 270 18.73 -1.81 -2.04
CA LYS A 270 19.69 -0.77 -1.67
C LYS A 270 20.60 -1.23 -0.55
N VAL A 271 20.03 -1.77 0.53
CA VAL A 271 20.82 -2.28 1.68
C VAL A 271 21.73 -3.43 1.25
N ILE A 272 21.26 -4.38 0.44
CA ILE A 272 22.09 -5.46 -0.10
C ILE A 272 23.22 -4.90 -0.97
N LYS A 273 22.94 -3.90 -1.81
CA LYS A 273 23.94 -3.24 -2.64
C LYS A 273 24.99 -2.51 -1.81
N ASP A 274 24.60 -1.88 -0.71
CA ASP A 274 25.51 -1.22 0.23
C ASP A 274 26.36 -2.23 1.00
N ILE A 275 25.81 -3.39 1.37
CA ILE A 275 26.57 -4.47 2.04
C ILE A 275 27.58 -5.12 1.09
N LEU A 276 27.19 -5.32 -0.17
CA LEU A 276 28.02 -5.99 -1.15
C LEU A 276 28.96 -5.04 -1.90
N GLU A 277 28.80 -3.73 -1.75
CA GLU A 277 29.59 -2.64 -2.34
C GLU A 277 30.07 -2.91 -3.77
N LYS A 278 31.33 -3.33 -3.92
CA LYS A 278 32.03 -3.56 -5.19
C LYS A 278 31.88 -4.99 -5.73
N LYS A 279 31.31 -5.92 -4.95
CA LYS A 279 31.15 -7.34 -5.34
C LYS A 279 30.07 -7.55 -6.41
N VAL A 280 29.07 -6.67 -6.45
CA VAL A 280 28.00 -6.67 -7.46
C VAL A 280 27.85 -5.28 -8.05
N GLU A 281 27.49 -5.16 -9.31
CA GLU A 281 27.18 -3.85 -9.92
C GLU A 281 25.77 -3.39 -9.56
N LYS A 282 24.79 -4.30 -9.61
CA LYS A 282 23.37 -4.00 -9.43
C LYS A 282 22.68 -5.11 -8.65
N VAL A 283 21.71 -4.74 -7.81
CA VAL A 283 20.79 -5.65 -7.15
C VAL A 283 19.39 -5.33 -7.64
N ALA A 284 18.65 -6.33 -8.11
CA ALA A 284 17.31 -6.12 -8.67
C ALA A 284 16.37 -7.29 -8.38
N VAL A 285 15.07 -7.01 -8.33
CA VAL A 285 14.02 -8.03 -8.24
C VAL A 285 13.84 -8.69 -9.61
N SER A 286 13.73 -10.02 -9.63
CA SER A 286 13.54 -10.80 -10.85
C SER A 286 12.46 -11.86 -10.68
N ASN A 287 11.65 -12.05 -11.72
CA ASN A 287 10.57 -13.03 -11.76
C ASN A 287 11.01 -14.36 -12.40
N ARG A 288 12.28 -14.48 -12.80
CA ARG A 288 12.80 -15.72 -13.42
C ARG A 288 13.09 -16.81 -12.40
N LEU A 289 13.18 -16.43 -11.13
CA LEU A 289 13.46 -17.32 -10.02
C LEU A 289 12.15 -17.87 -9.46
N VAL A 290 12.13 -19.17 -9.19
CA VAL A 290 10.96 -19.85 -8.60
C VAL A 290 11.32 -20.32 -7.19
N SER A 291 12.25 -21.28 -7.09
CA SER A 291 12.65 -21.88 -5.82
C SER A 291 13.86 -21.23 -5.15
N SER A 292 14.74 -20.58 -5.91
CA SER A 292 15.94 -19.95 -5.34
C SER A 292 15.62 -18.58 -4.74
N PRO A 293 16.21 -18.21 -3.58
CA PRO A 293 16.06 -16.87 -3.01
C PRO A 293 16.74 -15.80 -3.87
N CYS A 294 17.88 -16.11 -4.49
CA CYS A 294 18.60 -15.20 -5.37
C CYS A 294 19.49 -15.94 -6.37
N CYS A 295 19.98 -15.24 -7.38
CA CYS A 295 20.99 -15.77 -8.30
C CYS A 295 21.94 -14.66 -8.76
N ILE A 296 23.15 -15.06 -9.17
CA ILE A 296 24.08 -14.16 -9.84
C ILE A 296 23.91 -14.29 -11.35
N VAL A 297 23.75 -13.15 -12.02
CA VAL A 297 23.75 -13.05 -13.47
C VAL A 297 24.91 -12.16 -13.92
N THR A 298 25.50 -12.49 -15.07
CA THR A 298 26.52 -11.66 -15.72
C THR A 298 25.85 -10.58 -16.57
N SER A 299 26.50 -9.42 -16.71
CA SER A 299 26.14 -8.43 -17.71
C SER A 299 26.16 -9.01 -19.14
N GLU A 300 25.47 -8.37 -20.07
CA GLU A 300 25.45 -8.75 -21.51
C GLU A 300 26.85 -8.76 -22.13
N TYR A 301 27.75 -7.91 -21.63
CA TYR A 301 29.13 -7.83 -22.03
C TYR A 301 30.05 -8.50 -20.98
N GLY A 302 31.05 -9.24 -21.45
CA GLY A 302 32.04 -9.95 -20.63
C GLY A 302 31.85 -11.47 -20.65
N TRP A 303 32.65 -12.19 -19.87
CA TRP A 303 32.57 -13.65 -19.79
C TRP A 303 31.43 -14.15 -18.90
N SER A 304 30.77 -15.21 -19.33
CA SER A 304 29.86 -15.99 -18.48
C SER A 304 30.65 -16.69 -17.35
N ALA A 305 29.97 -17.13 -16.29
CA ALA A 305 30.59 -17.83 -15.17
C ALA A 305 31.45 -19.04 -15.62
N ASN A 306 30.93 -19.85 -16.55
CA ASN A 306 31.65 -20.99 -17.10
C ASN A 306 32.84 -20.55 -17.97
N MET A 307 32.67 -19.50 -18.78
CA MET A 307 33.76 -18.95 -19.59
C MET A 307 34.87 -18.38 -18.71
N GLU A 308 34.53 -17.65 -17.64
CA GLU A 308 35.49 -17.13 -16.66
C GLU A 308 36.28 -18.26 -16.01
N ARG A 309 35.60 -19.35 -15.62
CA ARG A 309 36.24 -20.54 -15.03
C ARG A 309 37.21 -21.21 -16.00
N ILE A 310 36.81 -21.41 -17.26
CA ILE A 310 37.67 -22.02 -18.30
C ILE A 310 38.88 -21.12 -18.58
N MET A 311 38.66 -19.82 -18.72
CA MET A 311 39.72 -18.85 -19.01
C MET A 311 40.72 -18.72 -17.85
N LYS A 312 40.26 -18.77 -16.59
CA LYS A 312 41.13 -18.79 -15.40
C LYS A 312 41.95 -20.07 -15.26
N ALA A 313 41.47 -21.19 -15.79
CA ALA A 313 42.15 -22.48 -15.72
C ALA A 313 43.29 -22.63 -16.77
N GLN A 314 43.40 -21.71 -17.74
CA GLN A 314 44.45 -21.75 -18.76
C GLN A 314 45.77 -21.17 -18.22
N ALA A 315 46.78 -22.03 -18.04
CA ALA A 315 48.06 -21.69 -17.42
C ALA A 315 48.98 -20.75 -18.24
N LEU A 316 48.78 -20.62 -19.56
CA LEU A 316 49.69 -19.92 -20.47
C LEU A 316 49.21 -18.51 -20.89
N ARG A 317 48.20 -17.95 -20.20
CA ARG A 317 47.60 -16.67 -20.60
C ARG A 317 48.03 -15.52 -19.67
N ASP A 318 48.25 -14.35 -20.26
CA ASP A 318 48.54 -13.11 -19.54
C ASP A 318 47.35 -12.66 -18.68
N SER A 319 47.58 -12.50 -17.37
CA SER A 319 46.61 -12.09 -16.35
C SER A 319 46.08 -10.68 -16.57
N SER A 320 46.78 -9.84 -17.34
CA SER A 320 46.38 -8.45 -17.64
C SER A 320 45.06 -8.35 -18.42
N THR A 321 44.76 -9.33 -19.28
CA THR A 321 43.51 -9.37 -20.06
C THR A 321 42.29 -9.84 -19.26
N MET A 322 42.48 -10.29 -18.02
CA MET A 322 41.41 -10.83 -17.18
C MET A 322 40.52 -9.74 -16.57
N GLY A 323 41.10 -8.59 -16.21
CA GLY A 323 40.36 -7.47 -15.60
C GLY A 323 39.39 -6.76 -16.56
N TYR A 324 39.76 -6.65 -17.85
CA TYR A 324 38.94 -5.98 -18.86
C TYR A 324 37.78 -6.84 -19.38
N MET A 325 37.87 -8.17 -19.25
CA MET A 325 36.84 -9.11 -19.72
C MET A 325 36.02 -9.74 -18.58
N ALA A 326 36.35 -9.42 -17.31
CA ALA A 326 35.55 -9.80 -16.16
C ALA A 326 34.17 -9.15 -16.26
N ALA A 327 33.14 -9.97 -16.50
CA ALA A 327 31.77 -9.49 -16.55
C ALA A 327 31.38 -8.92 -15.19
N LYS A 328 30.64 -7.81 -15.24
CA LYS A 328 30.05 -7.26 -14.04
C LYS A 328 28.93 -8.19 -13.58
N LYS A 329 28.84 -8.40 -12.28
CA LYS A 329 27.89 -9.34 -11.66
C LYS A 329 26.67 -8.56 -11.17
N HIS A 330 25.48 -9.01 -11.51
CA HIS A 330 24.24 -8.51 -10.91
C HIS A 330 23.65 -9.59 -10.01
N LEU A 331 23.10 -9.18 -8.87
CA LEU A 331 22.35 -10.06 -7.98
C LEU A 331 20.86 -9.87 -8.24
N GLU A 332 20.21 -10.94 -8.69
CA GLU A 332 18.76 -10.97 -8.83
C GLU A 332 18.14 -11.64 -7.61
N ILE A 333 17.12 -11.01 -7.02
CA ILE A 333 16.39 -11.53 -5.86
C ILE A 333 14.98 -11.98 -6.23
N ASN A 334 14.52 -13.04 -5.57
CA ASN A 334 13.17 -13.56 -5.69
C ASN A 334 12.27 -12.98 -4.59
N PRO A 335 11.27 -12.15 -4.94
CA PRO A 335 10.40 -11.51 -3.95
C PRO A 335 9.47 -12.50 -3.23
N ASP A 336 9.19 -13.64 -3.85
CA ASP A 336 8.24 -14.62 -3.31
C ASP A 336 8.88 -15.54 -2.26
N HIS A 337 10.22 -15.62 -2.25
CA HIS A 337 10.95 -16.52 -1.38
C HIS A 337 10.86 -16.10 0.11
N PRO A 338 10.54 -17.02 1.04
CA PRO A 338 10.40 -16.72 2.47
C PRO A 338 11.62 -15.99 3.07
N ILE A 339 12.83 -16.42 2.74
CA ILE A 339 14.09 -15.76 3.18
C ILE A 339 14.11 -14.28 2.78
N MET A 340 13.71 -13.93 1.55
CA MET A 340 13.73 -12.53 1.09
C MET A 340 12.67 -11.69 1.80
N LYS A 341 11.48 -12.26 2.06
CA LYS A 341 10.44 -11.62 2.86
C LYS A 341 10.93 -11.34 4.29
N THR A 342 11.55 -12.33 4.94
CA THR A 342 12.12 -12.17 6.30
C THR A 342 13.27 -11.17 6.34
N LEU A 343 14.15 -11.17 5.33
CA LEU A 343 15.24 -10.20 5.26
C LEU A 343 14.73 -8.77 5.09
N ARG A 344 13.73 -8.55 4.25
CA ARG A 344 13.07 -7.24 4.14
C ARG A 344 12.54 -6.79 5.49
N ASP A 345 11.80 -7.64 6.18
CA ASP A 345 11.19 -7.28 7.47
C ASP A 345 12.25 -6.98 8.55
N ARG A 346 13.38 -7.70 8.56
CA ARG A 346 14.52 -7.41 9.45
C ARG A 346 15.19 -6.08 9.11
N VAL A 347 15.41 -5.80 7.83
CA VAL A 347 15.99 -4.52 7.36
C VAL A 347 15.08 -3.34 7.68
N GLU A 348 13.75 -3.52 7.62
CA GLU A 348 12.79 -2.49 8.05
C GLU A 348 12.82 -2.24 9.56
N ALA A 349 13.09 -3.27 10.36
CA ALA A 349 13.22 -3.14 11.81
C ALA A 349 14.55 -2.49 12.23
N ASP A 350 15.67 -2.95 11.67
CA ASP A 350 17.00 -2.38 11.89
C ASP A 350 17.89 -2.55 10.65
N LYS A 351 18.27 -1.42 10.04
CA LYS A 351 19.15 -1.39 8.86
C LYS A 351 20.60 -1.76 9.18
N ASN A 352 21.01 -1.68 10.45
CA ASN A 352 22.38 -1.88 10.89
C ASN A 352 22.60 -3.23 11.60
N ASP A 353 21.61 -4.11 11.57
CA ASP A 353 21.71 -5.45 12.16
C ASP A 353 22.89 -6.24 11.55
N LYS A 354 23.88 -6.55 12.40
CA LYS A 354 25.07 -7.30 11.99
C LYS A 354 24.72 -8.70 11.49
N THR A 355 23.67 -9.31 12.03
CA THR A 355 23.20 -10.64 11.59
C THR A 355 22.66 -10.59 10.16
N VAL A 356 21.93 -9.52 9.80
CA VAL A 356 21.44 -9.30 8.44
C VAL A 356 22.60 -9.13 7.47
N LYS A 357 23.63 -8.37 7.83
CA LYS A 357 24.83 -8.21 6.99
C LYS A 357 25.51 -9.55 6.72
N ASP A 358 25.72 -10.36 7.77
CA ASP A 358 26.33 -11.68 7.63
C ASP A 358 25.46 -12.62 6.77
N LEU A 359 24.14 -12.61 6.94
CA LEU A 359 23.21 -13.42 6.14
C LEU A 359 23.20 -13.00 4.66
N VAL A 360 23.24 -11.70 4.36
CA VAL A 360 23.30 -11.19 2.99
C VAL A 360 24.59 -11.62 2.29
N VAL A 361 25.73 -11.53 2.98
CA VAL A 361 27.02 -11.99 2.43
C VAL A 361 27.01 -13.51 2.20
N LEU A 362 26.46 -14.27 3.14
CA LEU A 362 26.32 -15.73 2.99
C LEU A 362 25.45 -16.11 1.80
N LEU A 363 24.29 -15.44 1.64
CA LEU A 363 23.40 -15.65 0.49
C LEU A 363 24.10 -15.32 -0.82
N PHE A 364 24.86 -14.23 -0.86
CA PHE A 364 25.62 -13.83 -2.03
C PHE A 364 26.68 -14.87 -2.42
N GLU A 365 27.47 -15.35 -1.47
CA GLU A 365 28.50 -16.37 -1.71
C GLU A 365 27.90 -17.72 -2.13
N THR A 366 26.78 -18.09 -1.52
CA THR A 366 26.01 -19.28 -1.91
C THR A 366 25.46 -19.14 -3.33
N ALA A 367 24.95 -17.95 -3.68
CA ALA A 367 24.46 -17.66 -5.02
C ALA A 367 25.60 -17.71 -6.05
N LEU A 368 26.78 -17.17 -5.74
CA LEU A 368 27.98 -17.28 -6.59
C LEU A 368 28.31 -18.73 -6.91
N LEU A 369 28.35 -19.60 -5.89
CA LEU A 369 28.61 -21.02 -6.05
C LEU A 369 27.55 -21.68 -6.95
N SER A 370 26.26 -21.44 -6.66
CA SER A 370 25.15 -22.02 -7.43
C SER A 370 25.13 -21.56 -8.89
N SER A 371 25.60 -20.34 -9.16
CA SER A 371 25.73 -19.76 -10.50
C SER A 371 27.02 -20.16 -11.22
N GLY A 372 27.87 -21.00 -10.61
CA GLY A 372 29.08 -21.55 -11.23
C GLY A 372 30.31 -20.65 -11.14
N PHE A 373 30.31 -19.63 -10.28
CA PHE A 373 31.48 -18.78 -10.02
C PHE A 373 32.39 -19.39 -8.94
N THR A 374 33.67 -19.02 -9.00
CA THR A 374 34.66 -19.34 -7.96
C THR A 374 34.58 -18.34 -6.82
N LEU A 375 34.65 -18.81 -5.57
CA LEU A 375 34.80 -17.93 -4.40
C LEU A 375 36.21 -17.34 -4.35
N GLU A 376 36.30 -16.05 -4.04
CA GLU A 376 37.58 -15.36 -3.82
C GLU A 376 38.23 -15.82 -2.50
N GLU A 377 37.42 -15.99 -1.45
CA GLU A 377 37.88 -16.37 -0.12
C GLU A 377 37.07 -17.56 0.44
N PRO A 378 37.42 -18.81 0.10
CA PRO A 378 36.69 -19.98 0.59
C PRO A 378 36.70 -20.14 2.12
N GLN A 379 37.78 -19.73 2.78
CA GLN A 379 37.92 -19.86 4.24
C GLN A 379 37.00 -18.90 5.01
N SER A 380 36.78 -17.68 4.51
CA SER A 380 35.86 -16.73 5.16
C SER A 380 34.40 -17.17 5.00
N HIS A 381 34.05 -17.76 3.85
CA HIS A 381 32.76 -18.43 3.65
C HIS A 381 32.53 -19.58 4.64
N ALA A 382 33.50 -20.50 4.77
CA ALA A 382 33.44 -21.62 5.71
C ALA A 382 33.30 -21.16 7.16
N THR A 383 34.08 -20.16 7.57
CA THR A 383 34.01 -19.55 8.92
C THR A 383 32.62 -19.00 9.22
N ARG A 384 31.98 -18.37 8.24
CA ARG A 384 30.61 -17.84 8.38
C ARG A 384 29.57 -18.95 8.51
N ILE A 385 29.72 -20.04 7.76
CA ILE A 385 28.87 -21.23 7.91
C ILE A 385 29.02 -21.82 9.32
N TYR A 386 30.26 -21.98 9.81
CA TYR A 386 30.49 -22.50 11.16
C TYR A 386 29.87 -21.61 12.24
N ARG A 387 29.96 -20.28 12.12
CA ARG A 387 29.27 -19.36 13.05
C ARG A 387 27.75 -19.54 13.02
N MET A 388 27.15 -19.69 11.85
CA MET A 388 25.69 -19.91 11.72
C MET A 388 25.26 -21.26 12.30
N ILE A 389 26.09 -22.30 12.15
CA ILE A 389 25.85 -23.61 12.77
C ILE A 389 25.95 -23.50 14.30
N LYS A 390 26.96 -22.80 14.83
CA LYS A 390 27.09 -22.55 16.27
C LYS A 390 25.85 -21.85 16.84
N LEU A 391 25.39 -20.79 16.17
CA LEU A 391 24.15 -20.07 16.50
C LEU A 391 22.90 -20.97 16.45
N GLY A 392 22.79 -21.84 15.44
CA GLY A 392 21.67 -22.77 15.31
C GLY A 392 21.65 -23.88 16.35
N LEU A 393 22.82 -24.23 16.91
CA LEU A 393 23.00 -25.21 17.98
C LEU A 393 23.05 -24.57 19.38
N ASP A 394 22.84 -23.26 19.48
CA ASP A 394 22.91 -22.48 20.73
C ASP A 394 24.27 -22.62 21.45
N LEU A 395 25.34 -22.79 20.68
CA LEU A 395 26.72 -22.81 21.17
C LEU A 395 27.21 -21.37 21.23
N GLY A 396 27.46 -20.86 22.45
CA GLY A 396 27.95 -19.49 22.67
C GLY A 396 29.26 -19.20 21.91
N ASP A 397 29.50 -17.92 21.63
CA ASP A 397 30.71 -17.47 20.91
C ASP A 397 32.03 -17.75 21.68
N ASP A 398 31.95 -18.16 22.96
CA ASP A 398 33.08 -18.33 23.89
C ASP A 398 33.68 -19.75 23.96
N GLU A 399 33.16 -20.74 23.23
CA GLU A 399 33.86 -22.03 23.11
C GLU A 399 34.84 -22.00 21.94
N GLU A 400 36.02 -21.41 22.20
CA GLU A 400 37.24 -21.85 21.52
C GLU A 400 37.54 -23.29 21.96
N PRO A 401 37.99 -24.17 21.04
CA PRO A 401 38.37 -25.51 21.43
C PRO A 401 39.50 -25.41 22.47
N SER A 402 39.18 -25.72 23.73
CA SER A 402 40.19 -25.81 24.78
C SER A 402 41.25 -26.81 24.30
N SER A 403 42.48 -26.33 24.14
CA SER A 403 43.66 -27.17 24.00
C SER A 403 43.95 -27.83 25.35
N SER A 404 43.06 -28.72 25.79
CA SER A 404 43.35 -29.60 26.91
C SER A 404 44.28 -30.69 26.40
N ALA A 405 45.58 -30.45 26.65
CA ALA A 405 46.57 -31.51 26.69
C ALA A 405 46.08 -32.61 27.63
N ALA A 406 45.57 -33.70 27.06
CA ALA A 406 45.36 -34.95 27.77
C ALA A 406 46.67 -35.76 27.70
N SER A 407 47.58 -35.48 28.64
CA SER A 407 48.53 -36.48 29.10
C SER A 407 47.74 -37.58 29.80
N GLY A 408 47.55 -38.71 29.14
CA GLY A 408 46.89 -39.89 29.68
C GLY A 408 47.14 -41.09 28.78
N SER A 409 48.06 -41.96 29.20
CA SER A 409 48.59 -43.14 28.53
C SER A 409 47.55 -44.07 27.89
N CYS A 410 47.82 -44.49 26.65
CA CYS A 410 47.44 -45.81 26.16
C CYS A 410 48.55 -46.33 25.24
N ALA A 411 49.37 -47.23 25.78
CA ALA A 411 50.25 -48.06 24.98
C ALA A 411 49.39 -49.05 24.19
N ALA A 412 49.48 -49.02 22.87
CA ALA A 412 49.05 -50.10 22.00
C ALA A 412 50.13 -50.28 20.94
N GLU A 413 50.71 -51.48 20.94
CA GLU A 413 51.80 -51.95 20.08
C GLU A 413 51.52 -51.70 18.58
N ALA A 414 52.54 -51.21 17.88
CA ALA A 414 52.60 -51.25 16.42
C ALA A 414 52.91 -52.69 15.95
N PRO A 415 52.23 -53.22 14.91
CA PRO A 415 52.63 -54.48 14.32
C PRO A 415 53.91 -54.26 13.51
N LYS A 416 54.97 -55.02 13.82
CA LYS A 416 56.19 -55.14 13.01
C LYS A 416 55.84 -55.75 11.65
N VAL A 417 56.35 -55.14 10.59
CA VAL A 417 56.49 -55.77 9.27
C VAL A 417 57.90 -56.37 9.22
N GLU A 418 57.99 -57.70 9.09
CA GLU A 418 59.24 -58.44 8.92
C GLU A 418 59.49 -58.79 7.44
N GLY A 419 60.74 -58.59 7.01
CA GLY A 419 61.36 -59.17 5.81
C GLY A 419 61.20 -58.36 4.52
N ALA A 420 62.23 -58.04 3.74
CA ALA A 420 63.63 -58.43 3.77
C ALA A 420 64.45 -57.38 2.98
N GLU A 421 65.72 -57.32 3.32
CA GLU A 421 66.78 -56.45 2.81
C GLU A 421 67.16 -56.70 1.34
N GLU A 422 67.85 -55.69 0.78
CA GLU A 422 68.84 -55.73 -0.31
C GLU A 422 68.38 -56.06 -1.74
N ASP A 423 68.47 -55.07 -2.66
CA ASP A 423 69.58 -55.04 -3.62
C ASP A 423 69.71 -53.67 -4.29
N ALA A 424 70.95 -53.30 -4.60
CA ALA A 424 71.41 -52.03 -5.10
C ALA A 424 71.28 -51.92 -6.63
N SER A 425 71.21 -50.66 -7.08
CA SER A 425 71.73 -50.14 -8.36
C SER A 425 71.52 -50.96 -9.66
N ARG A 426 70.71 -50.43 -10.59
CA ARG A 426 71.13 -50.29 -12.00
C ARG A 426 70.23 -49.31 -12.77
N MET A 427 70.83 -48.18 -13.17
CA MET A 427 70.38 -47.38 -14.31
C MET A 427 70.48 -48.23 -15.58
N GLU A 428 69.47 -48.16 -16.45
CA GLU A 428 69.63 -48.49 -17.86
C GLU A 428 68.76 -47.50 -18.67
N GLU A 429 69.44 -46.56 -19.34
CA GLU A 429 68.94 -45.91 -20.56
C GLU A 429 68.97 -46.95 -21.69
N VAL A 430 67.91 -47.04 -22.48
CA VAL A 430 68.05 -47.40 -23.90
C VAL A 430 66.91 -46.80 -24.73
N ASP A 431 67.34 -45.91 -25.63
CA ASP A 431 66.86 -45.53 -26.98
C ASP A 431 65.39 -45.19 -27.27
#